data_AF-A0A9D7D5P9-F1
#
_entry.id   AF-A0A9D7D5P9-F1
#
_cell.length_a   1.000
_cell.length_b   1.000
_cell.length_c   1.000
_cell.angle_alpha   90.00
_cell.angle_beta   90.00
_cell.angle_gamma   90.00
#
_symmetry.space_group_name_H-M   'P 1'
#
loop_
_entity.id
_entity.type
_entity.pdbx_description
1 polymer ?
#
loop_
_entity_poly.entity_id
_entity_poly.type
_entity_poly.pdbx_seq_one_letter_code
_entity_poly.pdbx_strand_id
1 'polypeptide(L)'
;MRKPPNANQVANARRRAAEHFAAALERVTSRDEAWRFVLSGPRGAAPGADAYLRLAHFLKHDVPPDGASVAECRMYLALVRRFLKAGSIDEAEGKRLLGVLNQFESTLESRRPAGKGDGTR
;
A
#
# COMPACT_ATOMS: atom_id res chain seq x y z
N MET A 1 -19.28 31.87 -1.27
CA MET A 1 -19.26 30.60 -0.49
C MET A 1 -19.11 29.42 -1.45
N ARG A 2 -18.09 28.55 -1.29
CA ARG A 2 -17.96 27.33 -2.13
C ARG A 2 -18.82 26.21 -1.52
N LYS A 3 -19.67 25.57 -2.34
CA LYS A 3 -20.51 24.43 -1.94
C LYS A 3 -19.59 23.26 -1.54
N PRO A 4 -19.86 22.54 -0.42
CA PRO A 4 -19.04 21.39 -0.03
C PRO A 4 -19.10 20.31 -1.12
N PRO A 5 -18.00 19.54 -1.31
CA PRO A 5 -17.95 18.50 -2.32
C PRO A 5 -18.99 17.42 -2.04
N ASN A 6 -19.69 16.96 -3.08
CA ASN A 6 -20.62 15.85 -2.95
C ASN A 6 -19.88 14.50 -2.88
N ALA A 7 -20.60 13.43 -2.50
CA ALA A 7 -20.01 12.10 -2.30
C ALA A 7 -19.26 11.58 -3.54
N ASN A 8 -19.77 11.84 -4.74
CA ASN A 8 -19.14 11.43 -5.99
C ASN A 8 -17.83 12.18 -6.25
N GLN A 9 -17.77 13.48 -5.93
CA GLN A 9 -16.54 14.27 -6.03
C GLN A 9 -15.47 13.77 -5.07
N VAL A 10 -15.85 13.39 -3.84
CA VAL A 10 -14.93 12.79 -2.86
C VAL A 10 -14.42 11.43 -3.32
N ALA A 11 -15.30 10.55 -3.82
CA ALA A 11 -14.92 9.25 -4.34
C ALA A 11 -13.95 9.36 -5.54
N ASN A 12 -14.25 10.24 -6.50
CA ASN A 12 -13.38 10.50 -7.65
C ASN A 12 -12.03 11.11 -7.24
N ALA A 13 -12.00 11.98 -6.22
CA ALA A 13 -10.76 12.52 -5.68
C ALA A 13 -9.89 11.43 -5.04
N ARG A 14 -10.51 10.53 -4.26
CA ARG A 14 -9.80 9.38 -3.66
C ARG A 14 -9.25 8.42 -4.71
N ARG A 15 -10.03 8.11 -5.75
CA ARG A 15 -9.58 7.26 -6.85
C ARG A 15 -8.35 7.83 -7.54
N ARG A 16 -8.40 9.11 -7.94
CA ARG A 16 -7.26 9.80 -8.56
C ARG A 16 -6.05 9.83 -7.63
N ALA A 17 -6.25 10.10 -6.33
CA ALA A 17 -5.16 10.08 -5.37
C ALA A 17 -4.50 8.70 -5.26
N ALA A 18 -5.28 7.62 -5.29
CA ALA A 18 -4.77 6.25 -5.30
C ALA A 18 -3.99 5.92 -6.59
N GLU A 19 -4.51 6.32 -7.75
CA GLU A 19 -3.83 6.17 -9.04
C GLU A 19 -2.48 6.92 -9.06
N HIS A 20 -2.47 8.19 -8.62
CA HIS A 20 -1.25 8.99 -8.52
C HIS A 20 -0.24 8.38 -7.54
N PHE A 21 -0.70 7.92 -6.39
CA PHE A 21 0.15 7.26 -5.40
C PHE A 21 0.80 6.00 -5.98
N ALA A 22 0.01 5.11 -6.59
CA ALA A 22 0.51 3.87 -7.18
C ALA A 22 1.54 4.15 -8.29
N ALA A 23 1.22 5.04 -9.22
CA ALA A 23 2.11 5.41 -10.32
C ALA A 23 3.40 6.09 -9.83
N ALA A 24 3.35 6.86 -8.75
CA ALA A 24 4.54 7.45 -8.15
C ALA A 24 5.39 6.39 -7.43
N LEU A 25 4.76 5.49 -6.66
CA LEU A 25 5.43 4.42 -5.93
C LEU A 25 6.13 3.41 -6.84
N GLU A 26 5.63 3.20 -8.06
CA GLU A 26 6.26 2.35 -9.07
C GLU A 26 7.66 2.84 -9.47
N ARG A 27 7.93 4.14 -9.38
CA ARG A 27 9.23 4.74 -9.71
C ARG A 27 10.24 4.65 -8.58
N VAL A 28 9.79 4.29 -7.37
CA VAL A 28 10.63 4.22 -6.18
C VAL A 28 11.45 2.94 -6.21
N THR A 29 12.77 3.09 -6.10
CA THR A 29 13.75 2.01 -6.22
C THR A 29 14.62 1.82 -4.99
N SER A 30 14.57 2.75 -4.03
CA SER A 30 15.29 2.61 -2.76
C SER A 30 14.43 2.96 -1.54
N ARG A 31 14.85 2.47 -0.37
CA ARG A 31 14.21 2.76 0.92
C ARG A 31 14.24 4.26 1.25
N ASP A 32 15.34 4.94 0.92
CA ASP A 32 15.47 6.39 1.08
C ASP A 32 14.53 7.18 0.16
N GLU A 33 14.41 6.78 -1.11
CA GLU A 33 13.42 7.36 -2.02
C GLU A 33 12.01 7.14 -1.51
N ALA A 34 11.72 5.97 -0.95
CA ALA A 34 10.41 5.66 -0.38
C ALA A 34 10.09 6.56 0.83
N TRP A 35 11.07 6.81 1.70
CA TRP A 35 10.93 7.76 2.79
C TRP A 35 10.73 9.20 2.31
N ARG A 36 11.50 9.66 1.32
CA ARG A 36 11.30 10.99 0.70
C ARG A 36 9.93 11.09 0.06
N PHE A 37 9.47 10.04 -0.61
CA PHE A 37 8.14 9.95 -1.20
C PHE A 37 7.04 10.07 -0.14
N VAL A 38 7.16 9.34 0.98
CA VAL A 38 6.28 9.47 2.15
C VAL A 38 6.24 10.90 2.67
N LEU A 39 7.39 11.54 2.84
CA LEU A 39 7.51 12.90 3.37
C LEU A 39 6.94 13.96 2.41
N SER A 40 6.93 13.68 1.11
CA SER A 40 6.31 14.54 0.07
C SER A 40 4.78 14.39 -0.02
N GLY A 41 4.21 13.43 0.70
CA GLY A 41 2.79 13.12 0.64
C GLY A 41 1.87 14.22 1.19
N PRO A 42 0.58 14.17 0.82
CA PRO A 42 -0.43 15.07 1.37
C PRO A 42 -0.63 14.81 2.87
N ARG A 43 -0.89 15.89 3.63
CA ARG A 43 -1.07 15.85 5.10
C ARG A 43 -2.54 16.02 5.50
N GLY A 44 -2.88 15.59 6.71
CA GLY A 44 -4.23 15.77 7.28
C GLY A 44 -5.28 14.91 6.57
N ALA A 45 -6.52 15.42 6.50
CA ALA A 45 -7.67 14.70 5.92
C ALA A 45 -7.74 14.75 4.38
N ALA A 46 -6.62 14.97 3.70
CA ALA A 46 -6.56 15.04 2.24
C ALA A 46 -6.84 13.65 1.61
N PRO A 47 -7.53 13.58 0.46
CA PRO A 47 -7.72 12.32 -0.25
C PRO A 47 -6.38 11.62 -0.52
N GLY A 48 -6.26 10.36 -0.09
CA GLY A 48 -5.07 9.54 -0.29
C GLY A 48 -3.96 9.70 0.75
N ALA A 49 -4.09 10.60 1.74
CA ALA A 49 -3.11 10.72 2.83
C ALA A 49 -2.87 9.39 3.57
N ASP A 50 -3.93 8.58 3.72
CA ASP A 50 -3.85 7.26 4.36
C ASP A 50 -2.85 6.32 3.65
N ALA A 51 -2.75 6.36 2.32
CA ALA A 51 -1.81 5.51 1.59
C ALA A 51 -0.35 5.83 1.95
N TYR A 52 -0.03 7.11 2.15
CA TYR A 52 1.29 7.55 2.56
C TYR A 52 1.57 7.18 4.02
N LEU A 53 0.59 7.31 4.92
CA LEU A 53 0.71 6.90 6.32
C LEU A 53 0.95 5.39 6.45
N ARG A 54 0.25 4.60 5.65
CA ARG A 54 0.39 3.15 5.63
C ARG A 54 1.74 2.70 5.07
N LEU A 55 2.20 3.36 4.00
CA LEU A 55 3.57 3.16 3.50
C LEU A 55 4.61 3.54 4.56
N ALA A 56 4.44 4.65 5.27
CA ALA A 56 5.33 5.06 6.36
C ALA A 56 5.39 4.01 7.47
N HIS A 57 4.24 3.44 7.85
CA HIS A 57 4.17 2.34 8.81
C HIS A 57 4.99 1.14 8.33
N PHE A 58 4.77 0.70 7.09
CA PHE A 58 5.52 -0.40 6.51
C PHE A 58 7.03 -0.13 6.49
N LEU A 59 7.46 1.04 6.03
CA LEU A 59 8.88 1.41 5.98
C LEU A 59 9.55 1.52 7.36
N LYS A 60 8.77 1.73 8.43
CA LYS A 60 9.28 1.82 9.80
C LYS A 60 9.32 0.46 10.51
N HIS A 61 8.32 -0.38 10.26
CA HIS A 61 8.09 -1.60 11.03
C HIS A 61 8.33 -2.89 10.23
N ASP A 62 8.59 -2.79 8.93
CA ASP A 62 8.79 -3.92 8.02
C ASP A 62 7.59 -4.89 7.95
N VAL A 63 6.43 -4.43 8.40
CA VAL A 63 5.17 -5.20 8.41
C VAL A 63 4.04 -4.32 7.87
N PRO A 64 3.10 -4.90 7.08
CA PRO A 64 1.90 -4.19 6.69
C PRO A 64 1.11 -3.73 7.92
N PRO A 65 0.48 -2.55 7.88
CA PRO A 65 -0.39 -2.10 8.96
C PRO A 65 -1.63 -2.99 9.09
N ASP A 66 -2.25 -2.96 10.28
CA ASP A 66 -3.52 -3.65 10.51
C ASP A 66 -4.60 -3.17 9.53
N GLY A 67 -5.41 -4.12 9.06
CA GLY A 67 -6.42 -3.86 8.02
C GLY A 67 -5.81 -3.60 6.63
N ALA A 68 -4.55 -3.98 6.39
CA ALA A 68 -3.99 -4.06 5.04
C ALA A 68 -4.78 -5.01 4.15
N SER A 69 -5.02 -4.55 2.91
CA SER A 69 -5.67 -5.36 1.88
C SER A 69 -4.65 -6.24 1.16
N VAL A 70 -5.12 -7.29 0.49
CA VAL A 70 -4.25 -8.12 -0.37
C VAL A 70 -3.56 -7.26 -1.45
N ALA A 71 -4.29 -6.31 -2.05
CA ALA A 71 -3.72 -5.41 -3.06
C ALA A 71 -2.59 -4.53 -2.50
N GLU A 72 -2.74 -4.04 -1.28
CA GLU A 72 -1.70 -3.28 -0.59
C GLU A 72 -0.49 -4.14 -0.25
N CYS A 73 -0.70 -5.38 0.21
CA CYS A 73 0.39 -6.32 0.46
C CYS A 73 1.19 -6.61 -0.82
N ARG A 74 0.51 -6.84 -1.94
CA ARG A 74 1.13 -7.03 -3.27
C ARG A 74 1.93 -5.82 -3.72
N MET A 75 1.46 -4.61 -3.41
CA MET A 75 2.19 -3.38 -3.69
C MET A 75 3.49 -3.28 -2.88
N TYR A 76 3.49 -3.66 -1.60
CA TYR A 76 4.71 -3.73 -0.79
C TYR A 76 5.66 -4.83 -1.27
N LEU A 77 5.15 -6.00 -1.69
CA LEU A 77 5.96 -7.05 -2.31
C LEU A 77 6.68 -6.54 -3.56
N ALA A 78 5.96 -5.84 -4.44
CA ALA A 78 6.54 -5.25 -5.64
C ALA A 78 7.61 -4.21 -5.30
N LEU A 79 7.37 -3.39 -4.27
CA LEU A 79 8.32 -2.39 -3.80
C LEU A 79 9.62 -3.04 -3.26
N VAL A 80 9.52 -4.05 -2.41
CA VAL A 80 10.69 -4.78 -1.87
C VAL A 80 11.48 -5.47 -2.98
N ARG A 81 10.79 -6.05 -3.98
CA ARG A 81 11.46 -6.61 -5.16
C ARG A 81 12.24 -5.56 -5.94
N ARG A 82 11.72 -4.34 -6.06
CA ARG A 82 12.46 -3.22 -6.67
C ARG A 82 13.68 -2.83 -5.85
N PHE A 83 13.55 -2.77 -4.53
CA PHE A 83 14.66 -2.45 -3.62
C PHE A 83 15.80 -3.46 -3.74
N LEU A 84 15.48 -4.75 -3.78
CA LEU A 84 16.43 -5.84 -4.03
C LEU A 84 17.09 -5.71 -5.40
N LYS A 85 16.30 -5.51 -6.46
CA LYS A 85 16.82 -5.39 -7.82
C LYS A 85 17.75 -4.20 -8.00
N ALA A 86 17.46 -3.09 -7.32
CA ALA A 86 18.29 -1.89 -7.33
C ALA A 86 19.51 -1.96 -6.40
N GLY A 87 19.64 -3.03 -5.58
CA GLY A 87 20.70 -3.14 -4.58
C GLY A 87 20.59 -2.15 -3.42
N SER A 88 19.38 -1.59 -3.18
CA SER A 88 19.16 -0.63 -2.08
C SER A 88 18.97 -1.28 -0.71
N ILE A 89 18.73 -2.60 -0.70
CA ILE A 89 18.71 -3.45 0.48
C ILE A 89 19.51 -4.71 0.14
N ASP A 90 20.10 -5.34 1.15
CA ASP A 90 20.83 -6.58 0.94
C ASP A 90 19.88 -7.78 0.71
N GLU A 91 20.45 -8.88 0.23
CA GLU A 91 19.68 -10.08 -0.12
C GLU A 91 19.01 -10.73 1.11
N ALA A 92 19.66 -10.68 2.28
CA ALA A 92 19.12 -11.26 3.51
C ALA A 92 17.93 -10.45 4.02
N GLU A 93 18.05 -9.12 4.04
CA GLU A 93 16.99 -8.19 4.37
C GLU A 93 15.81 -8.37 3.41
N GLY A 94 16.05 -8.37 2.10
CA GLY A 94 14.98 -8.53 1.13
C GLY A 94 14.28 -9.89 1.22
N LYS A 95 15.01 -10.99 1.43
CA LYS A 95 14.40 -12.31 1.67
C LYS A 95 13.52 -12.31 2.92
N ARG A 96 13.98 -11.70 4.02
CA ARG A 96 13.20 -11.56 5.26
C ARG A 96 11.89 -10.79 5.00
N LEU A 97 11.98 -9.63 4.35
CA LEU A 97 10.82 -8.79 4.06
C LEU A 97 9.81 -9.49 3.15
N LEU A 98 10.29 -10.15 2.09
CA LEU A 98 9.42 -10.94 1.20
C LEU A 98 8.75 -12.09 1.95
N GLY A 99 9.46 -12.76 2.86
CA GLY A 99 8.89 -13.82 3.70
C GLY A 99 7.72 -13.32 4.57
N VAL A 100 7.93 -12.21 5.27
CA VAL A 100 6.90 -11.56 6.09
C VAL A 100 5.67 -11.19 5.26
N LEU A 101 5.89 -10.55 4.10
CA LEU A 101 4.80 -10.11 3.23
C LEU A 101 4.02 -11.28 2.62
N ASN A 102 4.70 -12.34 2.17
CA ASN A 102 4.04 -13.53 1.64
C ASN A 102 3.20 -14.26 2.70
N GLN A 103 3.69 -14.34 3.94
CA GLN A 103 2.93 -14.91 5.06
C GLN A 103 1.70 -14.06 5.39
N PHE A 104 1.84 -12.73 5.38
CA PHE A 104 0.74 -11.81 5.62
C PHE A 104 -0.32 -11.90 4.51
N GLU A 105 0.10 -11.91 3.24
CA GLU A 105 -0.81 -12.10 2.09
C GLU A 105 -1.58 -13.42 2.21
N SER A 106 -0.90 -14.52 2.49
CA SER A 106 -1.53 -15.85 2.65
C SER A 106 -2.56 -15.86 3.78
N THR A 107 -2.28 -15.14 4.87
CA THR A 107 -3.21 -14.98 6.00
C THR A 107 -4.44 -14.17 5.60
N LEU A 108 -4.28 -13.10 4.83
CA LEU A 108 -5.40 -12.31 4.31
C LEU A 108 -6.27 -13.12 3.35
N GLU A 109 -5.65 -13.88 2.45
CA GLU A 109 -6.37 -14.72 1.49
C GLU A 109 -7.13 -15.84 2.19
N SER A 110 -6.57 -16.44 3.24
CA SER A 110 -7.26 -17.47 4.05
C SER A 110 -8.43 -16.91 4.87
N ARG A 111 -8.37 -15.63 5.25
CA ARG A 111 -9.44 -14.93 5.97
C ARG A 111 -10.51 -14.36 5.06
N ARG A 112 -10.27 -14.35 3.73
CA ARG A 112 -11.30 -13.97 2.77
C ARG A 112 -12.42 -15.01 2.89
N PRO A 113 -13.65 -14.61 3.29
CA PRO A 113 -14.73 -15.58 3.38
C PRO A 113 -14.86 -16.25 2.03
N ALA A 114 -14.73 -17.58 2.01
CA ALA A 114 -15.25 -18.38 0.90
C ALA A 114 -16.65 -17.85 0.66
N GLY A 115 -16.90 -17.36 -0.56
CA GLY A 115 -18.13 -16.64 -0.87
C GLY A 115 -19.31 -17.37 -0.27
N LYS A 116 -20.20 -16.63 0.40
CA LYS A 116 -21.55 -17.10 0.68
C LYS A 116 -22.06 -17.79 -0.59
N GLY A 117 -22.11 -19.12 -0.57
CA GLY A 117 -23.06 -19.88 -1.36
C GLY A 117 -24.42 -19.59 -0.75
N ASP A 118 -24.95 -18.40 -1.06
CA ASP A 118 -26.35 -18.08 -0.82
C ASP A 118 -27.17 -18.77 -1.91
N GLY A 119 -28.28 -19.36 -1.50
CA GLY A 119 -28.89 -20.52 -2.13
C GLY A 119 -29.52 -20.29 -3.50
N THR A 120 -29.62 -21.38 -4.27
CA THR A 120 -30.89 -21.81 -4.88
C THR A 120 -30.73 -23.22 -5.47
N ARG A 121 -31.20 -24.22 -4.73
CA ARG A 121 -32.10 -25.27 -5.24
C ARG A 121 -32.72 -26.05 -4.09
#